data_AF-A0A939PC17-F1
#
_entry.id   AF-A0A939PC17-F1
#
_cell.length_a   1.000
_cell.length_b   1.000
_cell.length_c   1.000
_cell.angle_alpha   90.00
_cell.angle_beta   90.00
_cell.angle_gamma   90.00
#
_symmetry.space_group_name_H-M   'P 1'
#
loop_
_entity.id
_entity.type
_entity.pdbx_description
1 polymer ?
#
loop_
_entity_poly.entity_id
_entity_poly.type
_entity_poly.pdbx_seq_one_letter_code
_entity_poly.pdbx_strand_id
1 'polypeptide(L)'
;MRRTAAALATVLAAGLVTTAGVHAALAEPAANPCDTPADHQIAEVQGAGDATPLSGQTVRVEGVVTGDFQASDQLKGFFLQDPTPDGDPKTSDGLFVYSTKDVKVGDRVLATGKATEYNGLTELSPVSAADVCGTGKVAPAKLSVPPRKGANLESYEGVLTRFSQKLTATETYNLGRYGEVSLSSKGRLFQPTDDHGSTQAGNDARRLLLDDGSTVQDPKNVPYTSPNVLRIGDTTTNLTGVLSYGFGTYRLEPTQAVHFARTNPPPAHPDNVRGDVKVASFNTLNWFTTLNKRGADSEEEKGRQLAKLVASLKGLNADAFGLMEVENNGDTGALKTLVDKLNEAVGAGTYTYVTNPNPGTDEIHVGIIYKPARLTPVGQPHSSSAQVFERPPLVQAFKRANGGGDTFTMIVNHFKSKGCTGATGPDKDQGDGQSCFNARRVSQAKAIAELAAGEKNPLVLGDLNAYTAEDPIKTLTGSGLVGQTERFVKPAQRYSYVFDGQSGELDHVLAGKALSNKITGATIWHINSDEPTLLDYNTEYNQPQFYKPDQFRSSDHDPVLIGLSLR
;
A
#
# COMPACT_ATOMS: atom_id res chain seq x y z
N MET A 1 -21.09 65.82 -26.59
CA MET A 1 -22.15 66.40 -25.73
C MET A 1 -21.85 65.98 -24.31
N ARG A 2 -21.66 66.80 -23.27
CA ARG A 2 -21.61 68.25 -23.08
C ARG A 2 -20.61 68.45 -21.92
N ARG A 3 -19.65 69.38 -22.12
CA ARG A 3 -19.19 70.43 -21.18
C ARG A 3 -18.50 69.96 -19.87
N THR A 4 -17.35 70.49 -19.43
CA THR A 4 -16.73 71.81 -19.66
C THR A 4 -15.30 71.83 -19.15
N ALA A 5 -14.46 72.65 -19.79
CA ALA A 5 -13.11 73.03 -19.41
C ALA A 5 -13.09 74.40 -18.71
N ALA A 6 -11.87 74.81 -18.30
CA ALA A 6 -11.39 76.14 -17.89
C ALA A 6 -11.48 76.45 -16.37
N ALA A 7 -10.53 77.12 -15.70
CA ALA A 7 -9.44 77.98 -16.13
C ALA A 7 -8.39 78.22 -15.01
N LEU A 8 -7.17 78.57 -15.45
CA LEU A 8 -6.18 79.54 -14.92
C LEU A 8 -6.04 79.79 -13.39
N ALA A 9 -4.78 79.73 -12.92
CA ALA A 9 -4.11 80.90 -12.34
C ALA A 9 -2.59 80.71 -12.30
N THR A 10 -1.88 81.54 -13.06
CA THR A 10 -0.44 81.77 -12.97
C THR A 10 -0.20 82.86 -11.93
N VAL A 11 0.64 82.62 -10.92
CA VAL A 11 1.22 83.68 -10.09
C VAL A 11 2.74 83.46 -10.03
N LEU A 12 3.46 84.41 -10.62
CA LEU A 12 4.89 84.62 -10.45
C LEU A 12 5.09 85.44 -9.16
N ALA A 13 5.91 84.97 -8.22
CA ALA A 13 6.47 85.81 -7.17
C ALA A 13 7.88 85.33 -6.81
N ALA A 14 8.78 86.30 -6.71
CA ALA A 14 10.22 86.17 -6.73
C ALA A 14 10.83 85.72 -5.39
N GLY A 15 11.95 84.98 -5.51
CA GLY A 15 13.20 85.24 -4.78
C GLY A 15 13.23 85.01 -3.27
N LEU A 16 13.77 83.86 -2.87
CA LEU A 16 14.79 83.81 -1.81
C LEU A 16 15.76 82.66 -2.13
N VAL A 17 16.99 83.03 -2.49
CA VAL A 17 18.12 82.11 -2.60
C VAL A 17 18.54 81.74 -1.18
N THR A 18 18.22 80.54 -0.75
CA THR A 18 18.92 79.87 0.36
C THR A 18 19.79 78.78 -0.25
N THR A 19 21.11 79.00 -0.20
CA THR A 19 22.12 77.99 -0.52
C THR A 19 22.09 76.90 0.55
N ALA A 20 21.17 75.94 0.43
CA ALA A 20 21.25 74.68 1.14
C ALA A 20 22.19 73.77 0.35
N GLY A 21 23.39 73.54 0.89
CA GLY A 21 24.35 72.60 0.32
C GLY A 21 23.72 71.22 0.21
N VAL A 22 23.54 70.74 -1.03
CA VAL A 22 23.24 69.35 -1.32
C VAL A 22 24.51 68.55 -1.02
N HIS A 23 24.68 68.12 0.23
CA HIS A 23 25.49 66.94 0.48
C HIS A 23 24.69 65.76 -0.04
N ALA A 24 24.98 65.36 -1.28
CA ALA A 24 24.65 64.02 -1.72
C ALA A 24 25.43 63.07 -0.81
N ALA A 25 24.77 62.58 0.25
CA ALA A 25 25.27 61.46 0.99
C ALA A 25 25.36 60.30 -0.01
N LEU A 26 26.58 59.95 -0.41
CA LEU A 26 26.86 58.70 -1.08
C LEU A 26 26.32 57.62 -0.14
N ALA A 27 25.26 56.93 -0.52
CA ALA A 27 24.78 55.77 0.22
C ALA A 27 25.96 54.80 0.35
N GLU A 28 26.33 54.45 1.57
CA GLU A 28 27.30 53.39 1.81
C GLU A 28 26.84 52.14 1.04
N PRO A 29 27.73 51.45 0.31
CA PRO A 29 27.36 50.21 -0.36
C PRO A 29 26.77 49.27 0.69
N ALA A 30 25.59 48.70 0.40
CA ALA A 30 24.97 47.73 1.29
C ALA A 30 25.99 46.62 1.60
N ALA A 31 26.25 46.37 2.89
CA ALA A 31 27.18 45.32 3.31
C ALA A 31 26.74 43.99 2.70
N ASN A 32 27.69 43.21 2.19
CA ASN A 32 27.39 41.90 1.65
C ASN A 32 26.85 41.02 2.80
N PRO A 33 25.65 40.43 2.70
CA PRO A 33 25.08 39.59 3.75
C PRO A 33 26.02 38.48 4.22
N CYS A 34 26.84 37.97 3.31
CA CYS A 34 27.82 36.92 3.56
C CYS A 34 29.04 37.35 4.40
N ASP A 35 29.24 38.66 4.61
CA ASP A 35 30.32 39.16 5.46
C ASP A 35 29.98 39.03 6.95
N THR A 36 28.70 38.80 7.28
CA THR A 36 28.28 38.60 8.67
C THR A 36 28.08 37.12 8.94
N PRO A 37 28.91 36.50 9.80
CA PRO A 37 28.95 35.04 9.98
C PRO A 37 27.67 34.50 10.63
N ALA A 38 27.42 33.20 10.47
CA ALA A 38 26.41 32.49 11.25
C ALA A 38 26.56 32.77 12.75
N ASP A 39 25.44 32.88 13.47
CA ASP A 39 25.43 33.05 14.93
C ASP A 39 25.13 31.75 15.68
N HIS A 40 24.69 30.70 14.98
CA HIS A 40 24.51 29.34 15.49
C HIS A 40 25.00 28.31 14.46
N GLN A 41 25.48 27.18 14.94
CA GLN A 41 25.65 25.98 14.13
C GLN A 41 24.29 25.29 13.90
N ILE A 42 24.18 24.51 12.83
CA ILE A 42 22.96 23.74 12.57
C ILE A 42 22.64 22.78 13.73
N ALA A 43 23.66 22.13 14.31
CA ALA A 43 23.51 21.24 15.45
C ALA A 43 22.96 21.94 16.71
N GLU A 44 23.22 23.24 16.91
CA GLU A 44 22.65 24.01 18.01
C GLU A 44 21.17 24.34 17.79
N VAL A 45 20.76 24.52 16.52
CA VAL A 45 19.35 24.69 16.14
C VAL A 45 18.58 23.39 16.31
N GLN A 46 19.16 22.26 15.90
CA GLN A 46 18.56 20.93 16.08
C GLN A 46 18.48 20.53 17.56
N GLY A 47 19.61 20.59 18.27
CA GLY A 47 19.72 20.07 19.62
C GLY A 47 19.82 18.54 19.67
N ALA A 48 19.80 17.99 20.88
CA ALA A 48 20.05 16.56 21.14
C ALA A 48 18.79 15.72 21.40
N GLY A 49 17.61 16.31 21.27
CA GLY A 49 16.31 15.66 21.44
C GLY A 49 15.38 16.00 20.29
N ASP A 50 14.16 15.47 20.34
CA ASP A 50 13.19 15.48 19.22
C ASP A 50 12.55 16.87 18.91
N ALA A 51 13.13 17.96 19.41
CA ALA A 51 12.65 19.32 19.16
C ALA A 51 13.75 20.35 19.39
N THR A 52 13.71 21.42 18.59
CA THR A 52 14.67 22.52 18.68
C THR A 52 14.68 23.18 20.09
N PRO A 53 15.85 23.34 20.73
CA PRO A 53 15.99 24.10 21.97
C PRO A 53 15.84 25.62 21.74
N LEU A 54 15.80 26.06 20.49
CA LEU A 54 15.73 27.47 20.07
C LEU A 54 14.34 27.84 19.55
N SER A 55 13.32 27.05 19.87
CA SER A 55 11.94 27.29 19.43
C SER A 55 11.52 28.74 19.66
N GLY A 56 11.09 29.40 18.60
CA GLY A 56 10.66 30.79 18.68
C GLY A 56 11.73 31.83 18.34
N GLN A 57 13.01 31.46 18.43
CA GLN A 57 14.14 32.37 18.28
C GLN A 57 14.52 32.54 16.80
N THR A 58 14.94 33.76 16.43
CA THR A 58 15.53 34.00 15.11
C THR A 58 17.01 33.67 15.18
N VAL A 59 17.45 32.76 14.32
CA VAL A 59 18.82 32.28 14.22
C VAL A 59 19.32 32.49 12.80
N ARG A 60 20.65 32.53 12.67
CA ARG A 60 21.34 32.56 11.39
C ARG A 60 22.37 31.45 11.32
N VAL A 61 22.18 30.56 10.35
CA VAL A 61 23.00 29.38 10.13
C VAL A 61 23.64 29.42 8.75
N GLU A 62 24.80 28.81 8.59
CA GLU A 62 25.43 28.58 7.29
C GLU A 62 25.55 27.08 7.04
N GLY A 63 25.26 26.64 5.83
CA GLY A 63 25.37 25.23 5.45
C GLY A 63 25.45 25.06 3.94
N VAL A 64 25.62 23.82 3.50
CA VAL A 64 25.59 23.45 2.08
C VAL A 64 24.23 22.86 1.75
N VAL A 65 23.61 23.29 0.65
CA VAL A 65 22.36 22.72 0.17
C VAL A 65 22.58 21.28 -0.26
N THR A 66 21.89 20.33 0.39
CA THR A 66 21.97 18.89 0.11
C THR A 66 20.73 18.32 -0.56
N GLY A 67 19.59 19.01 -0.43
CA GLY A 67 18.34 18.70 -1.13
C GLY A 67 17.59 19.97 -1.50
N ASP A 68 17.14 20.06 -2.74
CA ASP A 68 16.42 21.20 -3.30
C ASP A 68 15.00 20.76 -3.67
N PHE A 69 14.02 21.29 -2.93
CA PHE A 69 12.61 20.93 -3.01
C PHE A 69 11.74 22.20 -3.10
N GLN A 70 12.21 23.22 -3.84
CA GLN A 70 11.63 24.55 -3.85
C GLN A 70 10.48 24.74 -4.85
N ALA A 71 10.26 23.77 -5.75
CA ALA A 71 9.18 23.86 -6.71
C ALA A 71 7.81 23.91 -6.02
N SER A 72 6.82 24.47 -6.71
CA SER A 72 5.48 24.73 -6.13
C SER A 72 4.74 23.48 -5.69
N ASP A 73 5.09 22.33 -6.27
CA ASP A 73 4.57 21.00 -6.02
C ASP A 73 5.45 20.16 -5.09
N GLN A 74 6.57 20.70 -4.60
CA GLN A 74 7.48 20.05 -3.66
C GLN A 74 7.28 20.56 -2.22
N LEU A 75 8.24 20.31 -1.33
CA LEU A 75 8.25 20.74 0.08
C LEU A 75 8.31 22.26 0.27
N LYS A 76 8.52 23.04 -0.80
CA LYS A 76 8.64 24.52 -0.80
C LYS A 76 9.82 25.03 0.03
N GLY A 77 10.92 24.27 0.01
CA GLY A 77 12.13 24.58 0.77
C GLY A 77 13.33 23.79 0.29
N PHE A 78 14.40 23.86 1.06
CA PHE A 78 15.64 23.12 0.80
C PHE A 78 16.28 22.68 2.11
N PHE A 79 17.07 21.62 2.06
CA PHE A 79 17.83 21.12 3.19
C PHE A 79 19.25 21.69 3.16
N LEU A 80 19.67 22.28 4.28
CA LEU A 80 21.05 22.65 4.56
C LEU A 80 21.71 21.60 5.43
N GLN A 81 22.98 21.33 5.18
CA GLN A 81 23.80 20.50 6.05
C GLN A 81 25.14 21.16 6.33
N ASP A 82 25.60 21.08 7.59
CA ASP A 82 26.91 21.58 7.99
C ASP A 82 28.02 20.77 7.28
N PRO A 83 28.92 21.40 6.50
CA PRO A 83 30.05 20.70 5.89
C PRO A 83 31.12 20.26 6.90
N THR A 84 31.06 20.79 8.12
CA THR A 84 31.94 20.52 9.26
C THR A 84 31.13 20.12 10.49
N PRO A 85 30.58 18.89 10.52
CA PRO A 85 29.81 18.37 11.65
C PRO A 85 30.45 18.61 13.03
N ASP A 86 29.62 18.84 14.03
CA ASP A 86 30.07 19.03 15.43
C ASP A 86 30.69 17.75 16.04
N GLY A 87 30.38 16.59 15.45
CA GLY A 87 30.86 15.28 15.86
C GLY A 87 30.10 14.67 17.05
N ASP A 88 29.01 15.28 17.52
CA ASP A 88 28.14 14.70 18.55
C ASP A 88 27.12 13.75 17.89
N PRO A 89 27.13 12.44 18.20
CA PRO A 89 26.18 11.49 17.62
C PRO A 89 24.72 11.68 18.10
N LYS A 90 24.45 12.68 18.95
CA LYS A 90 23.11 12.98 19.46
C LYS A 90 22.43 14.14 18.74
N THR A 91 23.19 15.02 18.10
CA THR A 91 22.67 16.18 17.35
C THR A 91 22.58 15.82 15.87
N SER A 92 21.80 16.60 15.13
CA SER A 92 21.78 16.54 13.66
C SER A 92 22.49 17.75 13.06
N ASP A 93 23.28 17.50 12.02
CA ASP A 93 23.92 18.55 11.22
C ASP A 93 23.07 19.00 10.02
N GLY A 94 21.84 18.47 9.89
CA GLY A 94 20.89 18.81 8.83
C GLY A 94 19.75 19.70 9.32
N LEU A 95 19.26 20.61 8.47
CA LEU A 95 18.16 21.52 8.81
C LEU A 95 17.34 21.85 7.56
N PHE A 96 16.01 21.89 7.70
CA PHE A 96 15.14 22.33 6.62
C PHE A 96 14.92 23.86 6.66
N VAL A 97 14.98 24.49 5.50
CA VAL A 97 14.74 25.93 5.33
C VAL A 97 13.48 26.10 4.48
N TYR A 98 12.38 26.53 5.10
CA TYR A 98 11.11 26.76 4.41
C TYR A 98 11.15 28.10 3.64
N SER A 99 11.73 28.06 2.44
CA SER A 99 11.91 29.21 1.56
C SER A 99 12.00 28.81 0.09
N THR A 100 11.41 29.61 -0.79
CA THR A 100 11.44 29.45 -2.26
C THR A 100 12.48 30.33 -2.93
N LYS A 101 13.42 30.92 -2.18
CA LYS A 101 14.55 31.67 -2.76
C LYS A 101 15.48 30.71 -3.51
N ASP A 102 15.58 30.86 -4.83
CA ASP A 102 16.34 29.97 -5.73
C ASP A 102 17.77 29.69 -5.21
N VAL A 103 18.00 28.43 -4.85
CA VAL A 103 19.31 27.85 -4.49
C VAL A 103 19.48 26.53 -5.23
N LYS A 104 20.68 25.96 -5.22
CA LYS A 104 20.98 24.69 -5.87
C LYS A 104 21.77 23.79 -4.95
N VAL A 105 21.61 22.48 -5.11
CA VAL A 105 22.46 21.50 -4.42
C VAL A 105 23.94 21.85 -4.66
N GLY A 106 24.71 21.98 -3.57
CA GLY A 106 26.11 22.41 -3.57
C GLY A 106 26.33 23.91 -3.31
N ASP A 107 25.28 24.74 -3.29
CA ASP A 107 25.41 26.13 -2.84
C ASP A 107 25.70 26.16 -1.33
N ARG A 108 26.62 27.03 -0.91
CA ARG A 108 26.82 27.38 0.49
C ARG A 108 25.94 28.58 0.81
N VAL A 109 24.97 28.40 1.69
CA VAL A 109 23.90 29.37 1.95
C VAL A 109 23.93 29.80 3.41
N LEU A 110 23.86 31.10 3.62
CA LEU A 110 23.63 31.72 4.92
C LEU A 110 22.13 32.04 5.05
N ALA A 111 21.42 31.31 5.91
CA ALA A 111 19.98 31.45 6.11
C ALA A 111 19.68 32.09 7.46
N THR A 112 18.78 33.07 7.49
CA THR A 112 18.24 33.68 8.71
C THR A 112 16.75 33.44 8.78
N GLY A 113 16.28 32.89 9.89
CA GLY A 113 14.87 32.56 10.07
C GLY A 113 14.56 32.15 11.50
N LYS A 114 13.28 31.90 11.78
CA LYS A 114 12.82 31.48 13.10
C LYS A 114 12.88 29.97 13.23
N ALA A 115 13.58 29.44 14.23
CA ALA A 115 13.59 27.99 14.51
C ALA A 115 12.23 27.55 15.06
N THR A 116 11.65 26.50 14.48
CA THR A 116 10.34 25.95 14.84
C THR A 116 10.23 24.46 14.51
N GLU A 117 9.22 23.82 15.08
CA GLU A 117 8.77 22.48 14.69
C GLU A 117 7.59 22.59 13.72
N TYR A 118 7.63 21.84 12.62
CA TYR A 118 6.48 21.67 11.73
C TYR A 118 6.27 20.19 11.40
N ASN A 119 5.12 19.63 11.83
CA ASN A 119 4.84 18.19 11.76
C ASN A 119 5.92 17.28 12.39
N GLY A 120 6.70 17.84 13.33
CA GLY A 120 7.81 17.18 14.02
C GLY A 120 9.16 17.28 13.31
N LEU A 121 9.26 18.04 12.21
CA LEU A 121 10.53 18.39 11.57
C LEU A 121 11.04 19.71 12.12
N THR A 122 12.32 19.78 12.48
CA THR A 122 12.97 21.05 12.81
C THR A 122 13.22 21.86 11.54
N GLU A 123 12.67 23.08 11.48
CA GLU A 123 12.82 23.97 10.32
C GLU A 123 13.04 25.45 10.69
N LEU A 124 13.55 26.22 9.73
CA LEU A 124 13.49 27.69 9.77
C LEU A 124 12.22 28.18 9.08
N SER A 125 11.31 28.78 9.85
CA SER A 125 10.04 29.33 9.33
C SER A 125 9.41 30.36 10.29
N PRO A 126 9.10 31.60 9.85
CA PRO A 126 9.40 32.15 8.53
C PRO A 126 10.90 32.44 8.35
N VAL A 127 11.36 32.43 7.10
CA VAL A 127 12.73 32.79 6.69
C VAL A 127 12.76 34.27 6.28
N SER A 128 13.68 35.05 6.85
CA SER A 128 13.88 36.47 6.54
C SER A 128 14.98 36.72 5.49
N ALA A 129 15.97 35.84 5.41
CA ALA A 129 17.04 35.89 4.42
C ALA A 129 17.61 34.49 4.13
N ALA A 130 18.11 34.26 2.91
CA ALA A 130 18.80 33.03 2.51
C ALA A 130 19.79 33.34 1.38
N ASP A 131 21.02 33.73 1.71
CA ASP A 131 21.99 34.27 0.74
C ASP A 131 23.01 33.23 0.31
N VAL A 132 23.26 33.11 -1.00
CA VAL A 132 24.28 32.21 -1.56
C VAL A 132 25.65 32.85 -1.38
N CYS A 133 26.43 32.31 -0.44
CA CYS A 133 27.74 32.81 -0.03
C CYS A 133 28.92 32.04 -0.64
N GLY A 134 28.63 31.05 -1.47
CA GLY A 134 29.63 30.32 -2.24
C GLY A 134 29.13 28.94 -2.63
N THR A 135 30.07 28.00 -2.75
CA THR A 135 29.78 26.58 -2.99
C THR A 135 30.45 25.71 -1.94
N GLY A 136 29.97 24.48 -1.81
CA GLY A 136 30.50 23.47 -0.90
C GLY A 136 30.10 22.05 -1.34
N LYS A 137 30.53 21.07 -0.55
CA LYS A 137 30.19 19.67 -0.79
C LYS A 137 30.08 18.93 0.52
N VAL A 138 29.02 18.13 0.64
CA VAL A 138 28.80 17.21 1.74
C VAL A 138 28.74 15.79 1.19
N ALA A 139 29.41 14.86 1.86
CA ALA A 139 29.32 13.45 1.52
C ALA A 139 28.12 12.81 2.24
N PRO A 140 27.32 11.96 1.57
CA PRO A 140 26.19 11.30 2.22
C PRO A 140 26.65 10.42 3.40
N ALA A 141 25.97 10.55 4.53
CA ALA A 141 26.13 9.67 5.68
C ALA A 141 25.65 8.25 5.34
N LYS A 142 26.40 7.22 5.75
CA LYS A 142 26.05 5.84 5.43
C LYS A 142 25.07 5.30 6.47
N LEU A 143 23.85 5.01 6.05
CA LEU A 143 22.84 4.34 6.88
C LEU A 143 22.52 2.95 6.36
N SER A 144 21.94 2.14 7.23
CA SER A 144 21.43 0.81 6.94
C SER A 144 20.02 0.69 7.47
N VAL A 145 19.24 -0.19 6.85
CA VAL A 145 17.99 -0.70 7.38
C VAL A 145 18.22 -2.19 7.73
N PRO A 146 17.97 -2.65 8.96
CA PRO A 146 17.76 -1.82 10.15
C PRO A 146 18.97 -0.92 10.45
N PRO A 147 18.77 0.20 11.16
CA PRO A 147 19.87 1.00 11.70
C PRO A 147 20.78 0.15 12.60
N ARG A 148 22.03 0.59 12.78
CA ARG A 148 22.94 -0.05 13.74
C ARG A 148 22.32 0.03 15.13
N LYS A 149 22.57 -0.99 15.97
CA LYS A 149 22.04 -1.03 17.34
C LYS A 149 22.44 0.26 18.09
N GLY A 150 21.46 0.94 18.65
CA GLY A 150 21.65 2.21 19.38
C GLY A 150 21.76 3.45 18.49
N ALA A 151 21.59 3.34 17.17
CA ALA A 151 21.46 4.50 16.31
C ALA A 151 20.16 5.25 16.63
N ASN A 152 20.26 6.57 16.75
CA ASN A 152 19.13 7.47 16.84
C ASN A 152 18.87 8.06 15.45
N LEU A 153 17.67 7.87 14.88
CA LEU A 153 17.36 8.45 13.56
C LEU A 153 17.26 9.97 13.63
N GLU A 154 17.01 10.53 14.80
CA GLU A 154 16.97 11.98 15.03
C GLU A 154 18.30 12.66 14.70
N SER A 155 19.43 12.03 15.03
CA SER A 155 20.77 12.52 14.64
C SER A 155 21.01 12.57 13.12
N TYR A 156 20.06 12.08 12.33
CA TYR A 156 20.08 12.12 10.87
C TYR A 156 18.94 12.97 10.29
N GLU A 157 18.13 13.65 11.10
CA GLU A 157 17.05 14.51 10.60
C GLU A 157 17.62 15.65 9.72
N GLY A 158 17.14 15.77 8.48
CA GLY A 158 17.65 16.74 7.51
C GLY A 158 19.03 16.40 6.93
N VAL A 159 19.62 15.27 7.29
CA VAL A 159 20.96 14.85 6.82
C VAL A 159 20.86 14.10 5.50
N LEU A 160 21.79 14.39 4.58
CA LEU A 160 21.98 13.62 3.36
C LEU A 160 22.52 12.23 3.69
N THR A 161 21.75 11.20 3.36
CA THR A 161 22.06 9.80 3.67
C THR A 161 22.18 8.94 2.42
N ARG A 162 22.89 7.81 2.54
CA ARG A 162 23.00 6.78 1.50
C ARG A 162 22.83 5.38 2.07
N PHE A 163 21.91 4.63 1.46
CA PHE A 163 21.63 3.22 1.73
C PHE A 163 22.20 2.37 0.59
N SER A 164 23.36 1.75 0.84
CA SER A 164 24.05 0.90 -0.15
C SER A 164 23.43 -0.49 -0.33
N GLN A 165 22.59 -0.91 0.62
CA GLN A 165 21.96 -2.22 0.64
C GLN A 165 20.83 -2.32 -0.40
N LYS A 166 20.54 -3.56 -0.82
CA LYS A 166 19.36 -3.87 -1.60
C LYS A 166 18.12 -3.76 -0.71
N LEU A 167 17.17 -2.95 -1.15
CA LEU A 167 15.88 -2.75 -0.50
C LEU A 167 14.77 -3.23 -1.42
N THR A 168 13.70 -3.74 -0.85
CA THR A 168 12.56 -4.36 -1.55
C THR A 168 11.31 -3.54 -1.29
N ALA A 169 10.54 -3.19 -2.32
CA ALA A 169 9.22 -2.59 -2.15
C ALA A 169 8.32 -3.56 -1.38
N THR A 170 7.75 -3.09 -0.28
CA THR A 170 6.89 -3.90 0.61
C THR A 170 5.47 -3.31 0.71
N GLU A 171 5.28 -2.02 0.39
CA GLU A 171 3.96 -1.39 0.30
C GLU A 171 3.91 -0.30 -0.78
N THR A 172 2.79 -0.21 -1.47
CA THR A 172 2.52 0.77 -2.54
C THR A 172 1.13 1.42 -2.41
N TYR A 173 0.47 1.30 -1.25
CA TYR A 173 -0.90 1.81 -1.06
C TYR A 173 -1.00 3.32 -1.33
N ASN A 174 -0.02 4.09 -0.84
CA ASN A 174 0.05 5.53 -1.01
C ASN A 174 0.77 5.98 -2.29
N LEU A 175 1.25 5.07 -3.14
CA LEU A 175 2.06 5.42 -4.32
C LEU A 175 1.31 6.37 -5.26
N GLY A 176 0.07 6.04 -5.62
CA GLY A 176 -0.73 6.85 -6.54
C GLY A 176 -1.14 8.21 -5.98
N ARG A 177 -1.30 8.29 -4.66
CA ARG A 177 -1.88 9.44 -3.96
C ARG A 177 -0.83 10.42 -3.42
N TYR A 178 0.29 9.91 -2.94
CA TYR A 178 1.32 10.67 -2.23
C TYR A 178 2.74 10.34 -2.70
N GLY A 179 2.93 9.52 -3.75
CA GLY A 179 4.27 9.16 -4.22
C GLY A 179 5.06 8.24 -3.26
N GLU A 180 4.43 7.80 -2.18
CA GLU A 180 5.07 7.05 -1.10
C GLU A 180 5.20 5.55 -1.39
N VAL A 181 6.36 4.99 -1.04
CA VAL A 181 6.65 3.54 -1.12
C VAL A 181 7.36 3.09 0.16
N SER A 182 6.80 2.10 0.86
CA SER A 182 7.52 1.46 1.95
C SER A 182 8.50 0.43 1.39
N LEU A 183 9.74 0.52 1.84
CA LEU A 183 10.83 -0.38 1.48
C LEU A 183 11.24 -1.23 2.68
N SER A 184 11.74 -2.43 2.42
CA SER A 184 12.27 -3.32 3.44
C SER A 184 13.65 -3.86 3.12
N SER A 185 14.46 -4.03 4.16
CA SER A 185 15.70 -4.80 4.07
C SER A 185 15.43 -6.30 4.16
N LYS A 186 16.30 -7.08 3.49
CA LYS A 186 16.24 -8.56 3.46
C LYS A 186 14.96 -9.13 2.83
N GLY A 187 14.38 -8.43 1.87
CA GLY A 187 13.21 -8.92 1.12
C GLY A 187 11.87 -8.58 1.77
N ARG A 188 10.81 -9.19 1.24
CA ARG A 188 9.42 -9.04 1.67
C ARG A 188 9.25 -9.22 3.19
N LEU A 189 8.36 -8.41 3.77
CA LEU A 189 7.91 -8.58 5.15
C LEU A 189 6.70 -9.52 5.17
N PHE A 190 6.69 -10.43 6.14
CA PHE A 190 5.56 -11.36 6.36
C PHE A 190 4.90 -11.08 7.70
N GLN A 191 3.59 -11.25 7.74
CA GLN A 191 2.78 -11.12 8.94
C GLN A 191 3.31 -12.03 10.06
N PRO A 192 3.50 -11.54 11.30
CA PRO A 192 4.06 -12.34 12.39
C PRO A 192 3.27 -13.61 12.72
N THR A 193 1.95 -13.59 12.49
CA THR A 193 1.04 -14.71 12.75
C THR A 193 0.83 -15.63 11.53
N ASP A 194 1.67 -15.53 10.49
CA ASP A 194 1.57 -16.36 9.27
C ASP A 194 2.67 -17.45 9.17
N ASP A 195 3.36 -17.77 10.27
CA ASP A 195 4.37 -18.83 10.37
C ASP A 195 5.65 -18.64 9.53
N HIS A 196 6.08 -17.38 9.34
CA HIS A 196 7.32 -17.03 8.63
C HIS A 196 8.53 -16.74 9.54
N GLY A 197 8.36 -16.89 10.87
CA GLY A 197 9.39 -16.56 11.86
C GLY A 197 9.67 -15.06 12.00
N SER A 198 8.79 -14.20 11.47
CA SER A 198 8.83 -12.75 11.64
C SER A 198 8.25 -12.33 13.00
N THR A 199 8.68 -11.16 13.48
CA THR A 199 8.08 -10.47 14.61
C THR A 199 7.72 -9.06 14.18
N GLN A 200 6.73 -8.44 14.82
CA GLN A 200 6.34 -7.06 14.47
C GLN A 200 7.51 -6.10 14.61
N ALA A 201 8.19 -6.11 15.76
CA ALA A 201 9.39 -5.28 15.98
C ALA A 201 10.52 -5.56 14.97
N GLY A 202 10.67 -6.82 14.52
CA GLY A 202 11.63 -7.18 13.48
C GLY A 202 11.24 -6.73 12.07
N ASN A 203 9.94 -6.57 11.80
CA ASN A 203 9.44 -5.98 10.57
C ASN A 203 9.58 -4.46 10.59
N ASP A 204 9.15 -3.80 11.68
CA ASP A 204 9.24 -2.34 11.86
C ASP A 204 10.68 -1.85 11.73
N ALA A 205 11.62 -2.51 12.42
CA ALA A 205 13.04 -2.15 12.34
C ALA A 205 13.62 -2.27 10.93
N ARG A 206 13.00 -3.06 10.05
CA ARG A 206 13.48 -3.31 8.68
C ARG A 206 12.82 -2.42 7.64
N ARG A 207 11.99 -1.44 8.01
CA ARG A 207 11.29 -0.55 7.08
C ARG A 207 12.03 0.77 6.86
N LEU A 208 11.83 1.34 5.68
CA LEU A 208 12.17 2.71 5.31
C LEU A 208 11.07 3.23 4.40
N LEU A 209 10.48 4.38 4.73
CA LEU A 209 9.56 5.06 3.85
C LEU A 209 10.35 5.88 2.81
N LEU A 210 10.06 5.67 1.53
CA LEU A 210 10.52 6.50 0.43
C LEU A 210 9.38 7.45 0.08
N ASP A 211 9.63 8.74 0.15
CA ASP A 211 8.71 9.81 -0.28
C ASP A 211 9.22 10.37 -1.62
N ASP A 212 8.40 11.00 -2.44
CA ASP A 212 8.85 11.65 -3.68
C ASP A 212 9.15 13.14 -3.51
N GLY A 213 8.96 13.67 -2.30
CA GLY A 213 9.19 15.06 -1.94
C GLY A 213 8.12 16.01 -2.49
N SER A 214 7.00 15.48 -2.99
CA SER A 214 5.87 16.25 -3.47
C SER A 214 4.86 16.55 -2.36
N THR A 215 4.28 17.75 -2.37
CA THR A 215 3.14 18.11 -1.51
C THR A 215 1.79 18.01 -2.23
N VAL A 216 1.79 17.48 -3.47
CA VAL A 216 0.59 17.35 -4.29
C VAL A 216 -0.05 15.99 -4.07
N GLN A 217 -1.29 15.99 -3.61
CA GLN A 217 -2.12 14.80 -3.61
C GLN A 217 -2.57 14.46 -5.04
N ASP A 218 -2.57 13.18 -5.39
CA ASP A 218 -2.99 12.65 -6.69
C ASP A 218 -2.22 13.29 -7.86
N PRO A 219 -0.86 13.29 -7.81
CA PRO A 219 -0.04 14.03 -8.75
C PRO A 219 -0.21 13.48 -10.17
N LYS A 220 -0.28 14.36 -11.16
CA LYS A 220 -0.40 13.98 -12.58
C LYS A 220 0.67 12.98 -13.02
N ASN A 221 1.89 13.15 -12.54
CA ASN A 221 2.99 12.22 -12.80
C ASN A 221 3.27 11.42 -11.53
N VAL A 222 2.81 10.17 -11.49
CA VAL A 222 3.08 9.28 -10.35
C VAL A 222 4.50 8.71 -10.50
N PRO A 223 5.37 8.82 -9.47
CA PRO A 223 6.73 8.28 -9.54
C PRO A 223 6.72 6.76 -9.69
N TYR A 224 7.85 6.20 -10.17
CA TYR A 224 8.06 4.74 -10.25
C TYR A 224 7.04 3.98 -11.12
N THR A 225 6.40 4.67 -12.07
CA THR A 225 5.42 4.07 -12.99
C THR A 225 5.95 3.76 -14.40
N SER A 226 7.17 4.22 -14.74
CA SER A 226 7.78 4.09 -16.06
C SER A 226 9.15 3.37 -16.00
N PRO A 227 9.46 2.46 -16.94
CA PRO A 227 8.62 2.00 -18.06
C PRO A 227 7.50 1.04 -17.63
N ASN A 228 7.51 0.58 -16.38
CA ASN A 228 6.51 -0.33 -15.82
C ASN A 228 6.15 0.13 -14.41
N VAL A 229 4.88 -0.02 -14.03
CA VAL A 229 4.39 0.29 -12.67
C VAL A 229 5.07 -0.58 -11.63
N LEU A 230 5.63 0.06 -10.60
CA LEU A 230 6.27 -0.60 -9.46
C LEU A 230 5.37 -1.68 -8.87
N ARG A 231 5.94 -2.85 -8.57
CA ARG A 231 5.24 -3.97 -7.95
C ARG A 231 5.91 -4.30 -6.62
N ILE A 232 5.14 -4.66 -5.59
CA ILE A 232 5.71 -5.15 -4.32
C ILE A 232 6.64 -6.33 -4.64
N GLY A 233 7.82 -6.39 -4.03
CA GLY A 233 8.87 -7.35 -4.36
C GLY A 233 9.91 -6.87 -5.39
N ASP A 234 9.67 -5.77 -6.10
CA ASP A 234 10.71 -5.09 -6.88
C ASP A 234 11.76 -4.48 -5.95
N THR A 235 12.98 -4.27 -6.46
CA THR A 235 14.12 -3.89 -5.63
C THR A 235 14.84 -2.66 -6.13
N THR A 236 15.43 -1.91 -5.20
CA THR A 236 16.32 -0.80 -5.50
C THR A 236 17.61 -0.92 -4.69
N THR A 237 18.65 -0.22 -5.11
CA THR A 237 19.97 -0.20 -4.46
C THR A 237 20.54 1.21 -4.54
N ASN A 238 21.50 1.53 -3.65
CA ASN A 238 22.21 2.81 -3.67
C ASN A 238 21.30 4.04 -3.53
N LEU A 239 20.21 3.91 -2.77
CA LEU A 239 19.33 5.04 -2.48
C LEU A 239 20.11 6.14 -1.77
N THR A 240 19.95 7.37 -2.26
CA THR A 240 20.57 8.57 -1.70
C THR A 240 19.49 9.64 -1.60
N GLY A 241 19.36 10.26 -0.43
CA GLY A 241 18.33 11.23 -0.16
C GLY A 241 18.52 11.85 1.21
N VAL A 242 17.76 12.91 1.50
CA VAL A 242 17.72 13.51 2.83
C VAL A 242 16.75 12.72 3.70
N LEU A 243 17.16 12.32 4.90
CA LEU A 243 16.25 11.70 5.86
C LEU A 243 15.45 12.81 6.55
N SER A 244 14.15 12.91 6.31
CA SER A 244 13.26 13.87 6.95
C SER A 244 12.33 13.16 7.93
N TYR A 245 11.69 13.93 8.81
CA TYR A 245 10.62 13.45 9.67
C TYR A 245 9.31 14.15 9.30
N GLY A 246 8.20 13.42 9.38
CA GLY A 246 6.89 14.00 9.14
C GLY A 246 5.78 12.98 9.30
N PHE A 247 4.62 13.44 9.76
CA PHE A 247 3.43 12.61 9.96
C PHE A 247 3.67 11.35 10.81
N GLY A 248 4.60 11.44 11.78
CA GLY A 248 4.89 10.37 12.74
C GLY A 248 5.89 9.31 12.28
N THR A 249 6.59 9.50 11.16
CA THR A 249 7.61 8.56 10.68
C THR A 249 8.76 9.28 9.96
N TYR A 250 9.95 8.69 10.03
CA TYR A 250 11.07 9.10 9.17
C TYR A 250 10.83 8.63 7.74
N ARG A 251 11.19 9.48 6.79
CA ARG A 251 11.08 9.23 5.35
C ARG A 251 12.34 9.70 4.64
N LEU A 252 12.65 9.07 3.52
CA LEU A 252 13.77 9.44 2.67
C LEU A 252 13.25 10.27 1.50
N GLU A 253 13.71 11.52 1.41
CA GLU A 253 13.47 12.45 0.31
C GLU A 253 14.59 12.30 -0.74
N PRO A 254 14.35 11.69 -1.91
CA PRO A 254 15.38 11.40 -2.88
C PRO A 254 16.02 12.67 -3.44
N THR A 255 17.34 12.73 -3.41
CA THR A 255 18.11 13.81 -4.06
C THR A 255 18.68 13.37 -5.42
N GLN A 256 18.37 12.14 -5.82
CA GLN A 256 18.75 11.51 -7.08
C GLN A 256 17.59 10.67 -7.59
N ALA A 257 17.57 10.42 -8.90
CA ALA A 257 16.58 9.54 -9.50
C ALA A 257 16.65 8.13 -8.88
N VAL A 258 15.52 7.65 -8.40
CA VAL A 258 15.39 6.28 -7.88
C VAL A 258 14.99 5.34 -9.01
N HIS A 259 15.73 4.24 -9.12
CA HIS A 259 15.46 3.20 -10.09
C HIS A 259 15.14 1.88 -9.38
N PHE A 260 14.03 1.26 -9.79
CA PHE A 260 13.64 -0.07 -9.36
C PHE A 260 13.97 -1.10 -10.43
N ALA A 261 14.68 -2.15 -10.05
CA ALA A 261 14.83 -3.36 -10.84
C ALA A 261 13.58 -4.22 -10.70
N ARG A 262 13.07 -4.71 -11.84
CA ARG A 262 11.94 -5.65 -11.90
C ARG A 262 12.37 -7.03 -11.39
N THR A 263 12.31 -7.23 -10.09
CA THR A 263 12.67 -8.50 -9.43
C THR A 263 11.47 -9.35 -9.06
N ASN A 264 10.26 -8.81 -9.14
CA ASN A 264 9.02 -9.55 -9.01
C ASN A 264 8.13 -9.33 -10.26
N PRO A 265 8.51 -9.89 -11.43
CA PRO A 265 7.74 -9.71 -12.65
C PRO A 265 6.31 -10.27 -12.52
N PRO A 266 5.29 -9.60 -13.10
CA PRO A 266 3.91 -10.05 -13.01
C PRO A 266 3.71 -11.42 -13.70
N PRO A 267 3.06 -12.39 -13.04
CA PRO A 267 2.87 -13.73 -13.60
C PRO A 267 1.74 -13.73 -14.65
N ALA A 268 2.06 -14.13 -15.89
CA ALA A 268 1.07 -14.19 -16.98
C ALA A 268 -0.03 -15.23 -16.77
N HIS A 269 0.28 -16.34 -16.09
CA HIS A 269 -0.62 -17.47 -15.83
C HIS A 269 -0.32 -18.04 -14.43
N PRO A 270 -1.29 -18.70 -13.78
CA PRO A 270 -1.02 -19.47 -12.57
C PRO A 270 -0.08 -20.65 -12.86
N ASP A 271 0.69 -21.08 -11.87
CA ASP A 271 1.53 -22.28 -12.00
C ASP A 271 0.68 -23.53 -12.24
N ASN A 272 1.25 -24.53 -12.92
CA ASN A 272 0.52 -25.75 -13.27
C ASN A 272 0.28 -26.65 -12.03
N VAL A 273 -0.97 -26.70 -11.60
CA VAL A 273 -1.44 -27.54 -10.48
C VAL A 273 -1.71 -29.00 -10.84
N ARG A 274 -1.59 -29.36 -12.13
CA ARG A 274 -1.88 -30.70 -12.68
C ARG A 274 -3.32 -31.15 -12.39
N GLY A 275 -3.59 -32.46 -12.47
CA GLY A 275 -4.91 -33.03 -12.19
C GLY A 275 -5.85 -33.02 -13.40
N ASP A 276 -7.00 -33.67 -13.24
CA ASP A 276 -8.07 -33.72 -14.23
C ASP A 276 -9.27 -32.81 -13.91
N VAL A 277 -9.30 -32.27 -12.69
CA VAL A 277 -10.22 -31.20 -12.25
C VAL A 277 -9.42 -30.09 -11.59
N LYS A 278 -9.72 -28.83 -11.92
CA LYS A 278 -9.17 -27.64 -11.26
C LYS A 278 -10.24 -26.93 -10.44
N VAL A 279 -9.91 -26.55 -9.21
CA VAL A 279 -10.81 -25.78 -8.33
C VAL A 279 -10.08 -24.53 -7.85
N ALA A 280 -10.73 -23.37 -7.91
CA ALA A 280 -10.17 -22.12 -7.46
C ALA A 280 -10.98 -21.47 -6.33
N SER A 281 -10.32 -20.67 -5.49
CA SER A 281 -10.94 -19.75 -4.55
C SER A 281 -10.57 -18.32 -4.94
N PHE A 282 -11.53 -17.39 -4.95
CA PHE A 282 -11.25 -16.01 -5.32
C PHE A 282 -12.19 -15.01 -4.64
N ASN A 283 -11.63 -14.07 -3.88
CA ASN A 283 -12.35 -12.92 -3.34
C ASN A 283 -12.42 -11.85 -4.43
N THR A 284 -13.63 -11.41 -4.78
CA THR A 284 -13.88 -10.52 -5.92
C THR A 284 -13.83 -9.03 -5.60
N LEU A 285 -13.40 -8.65 -4.39
CA LEU A 285 -13.29 -7.26 -3.90
C LEU A 285 -14.62 -6.51 -4.08
N ASN A 286 -15.63 -6.90 -3.31
CA ASN A 286 -16.99 -6.34 -3.37
C ASN A 286 -17.50 -6.21 -4.82
N TRP A 287 -17.75 -7.33 -5.49
CA TRP A 287 -18.41 -7.32 -6.80
C TRP A 287 -19.90 -7.00 -6.62
N PHE A 288 -20.23 -5.72 -6.85
CA PHE A 288 -21.59 -5.19 -6.77
C PHE A 288 -22.08 -4.76 -8.14
N THR A 289 -23.35 -5.06 -8.40
CA THR A 289 -24.12 -4.51 -9.49
C THR A 289 -24.93 -3.29 -9.08
N THR A 290 -25.24 -3.14 -7.79
CA THR A 290 -25.79 -1.92 -7.22
C THR A 290 -24.68 -0.90 -6.96
N LEU A 291 -24.77 0.25 -7.62
CA LEU A 291 -23.79 1.32 -7.51
C LEU A 291 -23.87 2.07 -6.17
N ASN A 292 -22.77 2.74 -5.79
CA ASN A 292 -22.66 3.59 -4.58
C ASN A 292 -22.96 2.80 -3.30
N LYS A 293 -22.43 1.58 -3.24
CA LYS A 293 -22.52 0.67 -2.09
C LYS A 293 -21.11 0.31 -1.62
N ARG A 294 -20.77 -0.98 -1.61
CA ARG A 294 -19.43 -1.45 -1.22
C ARG A 294 -18.51 -1.69 -2.42
N GLY A 295 -19.06 -1.77 -3.64
CA GLY A 295 -18.31 -1.92 -4.89
C GLY A 295 -18.26 -0.62 -5.67
N ALA A 296 -18.35 -0.70 -7.00
CA ALA A 296 -18.31 0.46 -7.91
C ALA A 296 -19.31 1.59 -7.59
N ASP A 297 -18.87 2.84 -7.75
CA ASP A 297 -19.70 4.04 -7.57
C ASP A 297 -20.38 4.47 -8.88
N SER A 298 -19.82 4.06 -10.01
CA SER A 298 -20.33 4.38 -11.35
C SER A 298 -20.48 3.17 -12.27
N GLU A 299 -21.28 3.32 -13.32
CA GLU A 299 -21.39 2.31 -14.39
C GLU A 299 -20.05 2.03 -15.07
N GLU A 300 -19.19 3.05 -15.18
CA GLU A 300 -17.85 2.91 -15.74
C GLU A 300 -17.01 1.98 -14.87
N GLU A 301 -16.92 2.25 -13.57
CA GLU A 301 -16.19 1.42 -12.61
C GLU A 301 -16.73 0.00 -12.54
N LYS A 302 -18.06 -0.16 -12.55
CA LYS A 302 -18.68 -1.49 -12.60
C LYS A 302 -18.24 -2.25 -13.86
N GLY A 303 -18.23 -1.59 -15.01
CA GLY A 303 -17.73 -2.15 -16.26
C GLY A 303 -16.24 -2.51 -16.19
N ARG A 304 -15.43 -1.64 -15.56
CA ARG A 304 -13.99 -1.83 -15.36
C ARG A 304 -13.69 -3.03 -14.48
N GLN A 305 -14.35 -3.12 -13.32
CA GLN A 305 -14.23 -4.23 -12.37
C GLN A 305 -14.66 -5.55 -13.01
N LEU A 306 -15.81 -5.56 -13.68
CA LEU A 306 -16.33 -6.74 -14.37
C LEU A 306 -15.35 -7.26 -15.43
N ALA A 307 -14.75 -6.37 -16.23
CA ALA A 307 -13.76 -6.75 -17.23
C ALA A 307 -12.52 -7.42 -16.59
N LYS A 308 -12.01 -6.86 -15.48
CA LYS A 308 -10.88 -7.44 -14.74
C LYS A 308 -11.24 -8.79 -14.12
N LEU A 309 -12.39 -8.91 -13.47
CA LEU A 309 -12.86 -10.18 -12.89
C LEU A 309 -13.02 -11.27 -13.97
N VAL A 310 -13.58 -10.93 -15.13
CA VAL A 310 -13.68 -11.86 -16.28
C VAL A 310 -12.30 -12.28 -16.78
N ALA A 311 -11.33 -11.35 -16.87
CA ALA A 311 -9.95 -11.68 -17.25
C ALA A 311 -9.29 -12.65 -16.25
N SER A 312 -9.46 -12.42 -14.94
CA SER A 312 -8.95 -13.29 -13.87
C SER A 312 -9.57 -14.69 -13.91
N LEU A 313 -10.90 -14.79 -14.00
CA LEU A 313 -11.60 -16.10 -14.09
C LEU A 313 -11.22 -16.86 -15.36
N LYS A 314 -11.10 -16.15 -16.49
CA LYS A 314 -10.63 -16.72 -17.76
C LYS A 314 -9.19 -17.22 -17.66
N GLY A 315 -8.30 -16.47 -17.01
CA GLY A 315 -6.90 -16.85 -16.82
C GLY A 315 -6.71 -18.07 -15.91
N LEU A 316 -7.45 -18.15 -14.81
CA LEU A 316 -7.48 -19.32 -13.92
C LEU A 316 -8.00 -20.57 -14.64
N ASN A 317 -9.06 -20.38 -15.45
CA ASN A 317 -9.69 -21.44 -16.24
C ASN A 317 -9.99 -22.69 -15.38
N ALA A 318 -10.47 -22.49 -14.15
CA ALA A 318 -10.83 -23.59 -13.25
C ALA A 318 -12.10 -24.30 -13.73
N ASP A 319 -12.32 -25.53 -13.27
CA ASP A 319 -13.56 -26.27 -13.54
C ASP A 319 -14.66 -25.92 -12.53
N ALA A 320 -14.28 -25.47 -11.33
CA ALA A 320 -15.15 -24.83 -10.35
C ALA A 320 -14.43 -23.69 -9.62
N PHE A 321 -15.19 -22.68 -9.20
CA PHE A 321 -14.71 -21.56 -8.39
C PHE A 321 -15.59 -21.41 -7.15
N GLY A 322 -14.97 -21.23 -5.99
CA GLY A 322 -15.59 -20.58 -4.84
C GLY A 322 -15.30 -19.07 -4.90
N LEU A 323 -16.35 -18.26 -4.85
CA LEU A 323 -16.26 -16.81 -4.93
C LEU A 323 -16.69 -16.19 -3.59
N MET A 324 -15.92 -15.21 -3.12
CA MET A 324 -16.27 -14.40 -1.95
C MET A 324 -16.51 -12.95 -2.39
N GLU A 325 -17.27 -12.21 -1.59
CA GLU A 325 -17.61 -10.80 -1.83
C GLU A 325 -18.44 -10.54 -3.09
N VAL A 326 -19.38 -11.44 -3.39
CA VAL A 326 -20.41 -11.19 -4.40
C VAL A 326 -21.60 -10.53 -3.71
N GLU A 327 -22.14 -9.46 -4.29
CA GLU A 327 -23.32 -8.78 -3.75
C GLU A 327 -24.50 -9.75 -3.54
N ASN A 328 -25.12 -9.67 -2.36
CA ASN A 328 -26.29 -10.44 -1.97
C ASN A 328 -27.58 -9.78 -2.46
N ASN A 329 -27.84 -9.87 -3.76
CA ASN A 329 -29.04 -9.32 -4.41
C ASN A 329 -29.82 -10.35 -5.24
N GLY A 330 -29.71 -11.63 -4.86
CA GLY A 330 -30.46 -12.75 -5.42
C GLY A 330 -29.87 -13.38 -6.68
N ASP A 331 -30.44 -14.51 -7.09
CA ASP A 331 -29.92 -15.38 -8.17
C ASP A 331 -29.92 -14.76 -9.57
N THR A 332 -30.56 -13.62 -9.77
CA THR A 332 -30.54 -12.85 -11.03
C THR A 332 -29.59 -11.66 -10.99
N GLY A 333 -28.91 -11.44 -9.87
CA GLY A 333 -28.11 -10.23 -9.61
C GLY A 333 -26.63 -10.38 -9.98
N ALA A 334 -25.75 -10.05 -9.04
CA ALA A 334 -24.31 -9.90 -9.30
C ALA A 334 -23.63 -11.19 -9.78
N LEU A 335 -23.95 -12.35 -9.17
CA LEU A 335 -23.40 -13.64 -9.58
C LEU A 335 -23.76 -13.99 -11.03
N LYS A 336 -25.04 -13.81 -11.39
CA LYS A 336 -25.52 -14.08 -12.74
C LYS A 336 -24.86 -13.15 -13.76
N THR A 337 -24.76 -11.86 -13.44
CA THR A 337 -24.10 -10.87 -14.31
C THR A 337 -22.65 -11.27 -14.60
N LEU A 338 -21.91 -11.72 -13.59
CA LEU A 338 -20.53 -12.20 -13.76
C LEU A 338 -20.46 -13.45 -14.63
N VAL A 339 -21.34 -14.43 -14.40
CA VAL A 339 -21.40 -15.68 -15.19
C VAL A 339 -21.78 -15.42 -16.64
N ASP A 340 -22.78 -14.57 -16.89
CA ASP A 340 -23.19 -14.19 -18.25
C ASP A 340 -22.01 -13.55 -18.99
N LYS A 341 -21.33 -12.58 -18.36
CA LYS A 341 -20.19 -11.91 -18.99
C LYS A 341 -18.99 -12.82 -19.20
N LEU A 342 -18.74 -13.74 -18.26
CA LEU A 342 -17.70 -14.75 -18.43
C LEU A 342 -18.04 -15.67 -19.62
N ASN A 343 -19.28 -16.12 -19.74
CA ASN A 343 -19.75 -16.95 -20.85
C ASN A 343 -19.69 -16.23 -22.20
N GLU A 344 -19.91 -14.92 -22.28
CA GLU A 344 -19.62 -14.14 -23.49
C GLU A 344 -18.14 -14.26 -23.89
N ALA A 345 -17.22 -14.25 -22.91
CA ALA A 345 -15.78 -14.25 -23.14
C ALA A 345 -15.17 -15.64 -23.40
N VAL A 346 -15.82 -16.72 -22.97
CA VAL A 346 -15.30 -18.11 -23.08
C VAL A 346 -16.22 -19.07 -23.84
N GLY A 347 -17.41 -18.63 -24.26
CA GLY A 347 -18.41 -19.44 -24.95
C GLY A 347 -19.67 -19.64 -24.11
N ALA A 348 -20.84 -19.45 -24.73
CA ALA A 348 -22.13 -19.56 -24.06
C ALA A 348 -22.31 -20.94 -23.37
N GLY A 349 -22.78 -20.93 -22.13
CA GLY A 349 -23.02 -22.15 -21.35
C GLY A 349 -21.75 -22.85 -20.84
N THR A 350 -20.57 -22.23 -20.96
CA THR A 350 -19.33 -22.80 -20.42
C THR A 350 -19.36 -22.90 -18.91
N TYR A 351 -19.93 -21.90 -18.24
CA TYR A 351 -20.13 -21.87 -16.80
C TYR A 351 -21.62 -21.74 -16.46
N THR A 352 -22.00 -22.35 -15.35
CA THR A 352 -23.25 -22.13 -14.63
C THR A 352 -22.93 -21.94 -13.14
N TYR A 353 -23.93 -21.63 -12.33
CA TYR A 353 -23.75 -21.42 -10.89
C TYR A 353 -24.64 -22.36 -10.06
N VAL A 354 -24.31 -22.47 -8.77
CA VAL A 354 -25.11 -23.14 -7.75
C VAL A 354 -25.97 -22.07 -7.06
N THR A 355 -27.29 -22.28 -7.01
CA THR A 355 -28.19 -21.44 -6.20
C THR A 355 -27.81 -21.57 -4.74
N ASN A 356 -27.58 -20.43 -4.07
CA ASN A 356 -27.25 -20.42 -2.65
C ASN A 356 -28.55 -20.52 -1.82
N PRO A 357 -28.78 -21.63 -1.09
CA PRO A 357 -30.02 -21.82 -0.34
C PRO A 357 -30.13 -20.93 0.91
N ASN A 358 -29.01 -20.35 1.35
CA ASN A 358 -28.96 -19.43 2.48
C ASN A 358 -27.79 -18.45 2.29
N PRO A 359 -27.98 -17.35 1.53
CA PRO A 359 -26.94 -16.37 1.30
C PRO A 359 -26.60 -15.52 2.54
N GLY A 360 -27.36 -15.67 3.63
CA GLY A 360 -27.18 -14.90 4.85
C GLY A 360 -27.79 -13.50 4.78
N THR A 361 -27.34 -12.64 5.69
CA THR A 361 -27.91 -11.29 5.90
C THR A 361 -26.96 -10.15 5.57
N ASP A 362 -25.68 -10.45 5.32
CA ASP A 362 -24.69 -9.46 4.90
C ASP A 362 -24.98 -8.98 3.46
N GLU A 363 -24.50 -7.79 3.10
CA GLU A 363 -24.61 -7.22 1.75
C GLU A 363 -23.82 -8.03 0.72
N ILE A 364 -22.90 -8.88 1.17
CA ILE A 364 -22.18 -9.85 0.34
C ILE A 364 -22.44 -11.29 0.79
N HIS A 365 -22.31 -12.22 -0.15
CA HIS A 365 -22.38 -13.65 0.10
C HIS A 365 -21.28 -14.41 -0.65
N VAL A 366 -21.20 -15.72 -0.38
CA VAL A 366 -20.34 -16.64 -1.14
C VAL A 366 -21.11 -17.30 -2.30
N GLY A 367 -20.41 -17.56 -3.40
CA GLY A 367 -20.97 -18.19 -4.59
C GLY A 367 -20.12 -19.38 -5.08
N ILE A 368 -20.75 -20.28 -5.84
CA ILE A 368 -20.06 -21.33 -6.60
C ILE A 368 -20.44 -21.22 -8.07
N ILE A 369 -19.44 -21.13 -8.94
CA ILE A 369 -19.60 -21.28 -10.39
C ILE A 369 -18.79 -22.48 -10.88
N TYR A 370 -19.29 -23.19 -11.89
CA TYR A 370 -18.64 -24.41 -12.39
C TYR A 370 -18.95 -24.67 -13.87
N LYS A 371 -18.11 -25.49 -14.51
CA LYS A 371 -18.31 -25.93 -15.89
C LYS A 371 -19.19 -27.19 -15.92
N PRO A 372 -20.44 -27.12 -16.43
CA PRO A 372 -21.33 -28.29 -16.45
C PRO A 372 -20.83 -29.41 -17.39
N ALA A 373 -20.00 -29.07 -18.38
CA ALA A 373 -19.34 -30.05 -19.24
C ALA A 373 -18.21 -30.84 -18.53
N ARG A 374 -17.78 -30.39 -17.34
CA ARG A 374 -16.66 -30.97 -16.58
C ARG A 374 -17.13 -31.58 -15.27
N LEU A 375 -18.12 -30.97 -14.62
CA LEU A 375 -18.61 -31.36 -13.30
C LEU A 375 -20.13 -31.50 -13.29
N THR A 376 -20.61 -32.48 -12.53
CA THR A 376 -22.03 -32.67 -12.21
C THR A 376 -22.21 -32.53 -10.71
N PRO A 377 -23.12 -31.65 -10.25
CA PRO A 377 -23.53 -31.59 -8.84
C PRO A 377 -24.06 -32.94 -8.35
N VAL A 378 -23.75 -33.29 -7.10
CA VAL A 378 -24.25 -34.48 -6.42
C VAL A 378 -25.05 -34.04 -5.19
N GLY A 379 -26.35 -34.33 -5.17
CA GLY A 379 -27.25 -33.86 -4.12
C GLY A 379 -27.60 -32.37 -4.26
N GLN A 380 -28.47 -31.89 -3.37
CA GLN A 380 -28.85 -30.48 -3.28
C GLN A 380 -27.78 -29.67 -2.56
N PRO A 381 -27.54 -28.40 -2.96
CA PRO A 381 -26.69 -27.52 -2.18
C PRO A 381 -27.32 -27.24 -0.82
N HIS A 382 -26.47 -26.96 0.17
CA HIS A 382 -26.90 -26.60 1.52
C HIS A 382 -25.88 -25.64 2.15
N SER A 383 -26.24 -25.09 3.31
CA SER A 383 -25.39 -24.16 4.07
C SER A 383 -25.42 -24.52 5.55
N SER A 384 -24.44 -24.04 6.32
CA SER A 384 -24.49 -24.17 7.78
C SER A 384 -25.68 -23.39 8.36
N SER A 385 -26.35 -23.97 9.37
CA SER A 385 -27.37 -23.30 10.17
C SER A 385 -26.81 -22.61 11.43
N ALA A 386 -25.50 -22.68 11.65
CA ALA A 386 -24.86 -22.09 12.82
C ALA A 386 -24.98 -20.56 12.78
N GLN A 387 -25.51 -19.97 13.86
CA GLN A 387 -25.76 -18.52 13.97
C GLN A 387 -24.49 -17.66 13.97
N VAL A 388 -23.31 -18.28 14.06
CA VAL A 388 -22.02 -17.59 14.05
C VAL A 388 -21.70 -16.94 12.69
N PHE A 389 -22.36 -17.36 11.61
CA PHE A 389 -22.14 -16.86 10.26
C PHE A 389 -23.19 -15.83 9.82
N GLU A 390 -22.76 -14.60 9.52
CA GLU A 390 -23.56 -13.66 8.71
C GLU A 390 -23.55 -13.99 7.22
N ARG A 391 -22.46 -14.67 6.82
CA ARG A 391 -22.22 -15.20 5.48
C ARG A 391 -22.09 -16.72 5.58
N PRO A 392 -23.22 -17.44 5.69
CA PRO A 392 -23.20 -18.90 5.81
C PRO A 392 -22.40 -19.53 4.66
N PRO A 393 -21.61 -20.57 4.94
CA PRO A 393 -20.83 -21.24 3.91
C PRO A 393 -21.76 -21.91 2.90
N LEU A 394 -21.36 -21.97 1.63
CA LEU A 394 -22.08 -22.68 0.58
C LEU A 394 -21.41 -24.04 0.32
N VAL A 395 -22.21 -25.10 0.44
CA VAL A 395 -21.76 -26.49 0.27
C VAL A 395 -22.35 -27.11 -0.99
N GLN A 396 -21.48 -27.67 -1.84
CA GLN A 396 -21.90 -28.48 -2.99
C GLN A 396 -20.90 -29.60 -3.26
N ALA A 397 -21.40 -30.83 -3.31
CA ALA A 397 -20.64 -31.97 -3.80
C ALA A 397 -20.65 -32.03 -5.33
N PHE A 398 -19.52 -32.43 -5.91
CA PHE A 398 -19.35 -32.60 -7.35
C PHE A 398 -18.71 -33.95 -7.68
N LYS A 399 -19.00 -34.44 -8.89
CA LYS A 399 -18.25 -35.50 -9.56
C LYS A 399 -17.93 -35.08 -11.00
N ARG A 400 -17.06 -35.81 -11.68
CA ARG A 400 -16.79 -35.57 -13.10
C ARG A 400 -18.02 -35.86 -13.97
N ALA A 401 -18.26 -35.00 -14.97
CA ALA A 401 -19.45 -35.05 -15.81
C ALA A 401 -19.52 -36.29 -16.72
N ASN A 402 -18.38 -36.88 -17.08
CA ASN A 402 -18.31 -38.07 -17.94
C ASN A 402 -18.63 -39.39 -17.21
N GLY A 403 -19.04 -39.34 -15.95
CA GLY A 403 -19.29 -40.52 -15.12
C GLY A 403 -18.00 -41.16 -14.57
N GLY A 404 -18.10 -41.79 -13.40
CA GLY A 404 -16.97 -42.40 -12.69
C GLY A 404 -16.17 -41.42 -11.81
N GLY A 405 -15.18 -41.96 -11.10
CA GLY A 405 -14.30 -41.20 -10.21
C GLY A 405 -14.89 -40.85 -8.84
N ASP A 406 -14.05 -40.31 -7.97
CA ASP A 406 -14.45 -39.90 -6.62
C ASP A 406 -15.15 -38.54 -6.59
N THR A 407 -16.09 -38.39 -5.66
CA THR A 407 -16.73 -37.10 -5.36
C THR A 407 -15.79 -36.22 -4.55
N PHE A 408 -15.95 -34.90 -4.64
CA PHE A 408 -15.41 -33.95 -3.68
C PHE A 408 -16.49 -32.94 -3.30
N THR A 409 -16.47 -32.46 -2.06
CA THR A 409 -17.42 -31.47 -1.57
C THR A 409 -16.74 -30.13 -1.35
N MET A 410 -17.14 -29.12 -2.13
CA MET A 410 -16.71 -27.74 -1.88
C MET A 410 -17.50 -27.16 -0.72
N ILE A 411 -16.80 -26.54 0.23
CA ILE A 411 -17.35 -25.74 1.33
C ILE A 411 -16.70 -24.36 1.19
N VAL A 412 -17.43 -23.41 0.60
CA VAL A 412 -16.92 -22.05 0.34
C VAL A 412 -17.26 -21.14 1.51
N ASN A 413 -16.27 -20.41 2.02
CA ASN A 413 -16.36 -19.63 3.25
C ASN A 413 -15.93 -18.18 3.04
N HIS A 414 -16.48 -17.29 3.87
CA HIS A 414 -15.95 -15.94 4.06
C HIS A 414 -16.12 -15.53 5.53
N PHE A 415 -15.09 -15.77 6.33
CA PHE A 415 -15.13 -15.54 7.78
C PHE A 415 -15.17 -14.05 8.14
N LYS A 416 -15.49 -13.74 9.40
CA LYS A 416 -15.57 -12.37 9.89
C LYS A 416 -14.22 -11.66 9.71
N SER A 417 -14.25 -10.45 9.15
CA SER A 417 -13.05 -9.64 8.94
C SER A 417 -12.32 -9.26 10.23
N LYS A 418 -11.00 -9.05 10.12
CA LYS A 418 -10.09 -8.68 11.22
C LYS A 418 -10.29 -7.24 11.75
N GLY A 419 -11.06 -6.40 11.06
CA GLY A 419 -11.33 -5.01 11.45
C GLY A 419 -12.16 -4.90 12.73
N CYS A 420 -11.86 -3.88 13.56
CA CYS A 420 -12.39 -3.74 14.92
C CYS A 420 -13.74 -3.01 15.07
N THR A 421 -14.32 -2.51 13.99
CA THR A 421 -15.61 -1.81 14.05
C THR A 421 -16.69 -2.72 14.66
N GLY A 422 -17.31 -2.26 15.75
CA GLY A 422 -18.35 -2.99 16.47
C GLY A 422 -17.85 -4.15 17.35
N ALA A 423 -16.54 -4.33 17.52
CA ALA A 423 -15.98 -5.38 18.37
C ALA A 423 -16.31 -5.16 19.85
N THR A 424 -16.85 -6.19 20.51
CA THR A 424 -17.17 -6.17 21.95
C THR A 424 -16.78 -7.50 22.60
N GLY A 425 -16.62 -7.49 23.93
CA GLY A 425 -16.30 -8.71 24.68
C GLY A 425 -15.06 -9.45 24.12
N PRO A 426 -15.15 -10.78 23.91
CA PRO A 426 -14.06 -11.58 23.33
C PRO A 426 -13.65 -11.21 21.90
N ASP A 427 -14.47 -10.43 21.18
CA ASP A 427 -14.15 -9.99 19.82
C ASP A 427 -13.27 -8.73 19.80
N LYS A 428 -13.01 -8.08 20.95
CA LYS A 428 -12.00 -7.04 21.03
C LYS A 428 -10.62 -7.60 20.68
N ASP A 429 -9.73 -6.74 20.20
CA ASP A 429 -8.33 -7.10 20.03
C ASP A 429 -7.74 -7.51 21.39
N GLN A 430 -7.11 -8.68 21.42
CA GLN A 430 -6.47 -9.24 22.61
C GLN A 430 -4.98 -8.89 22.69
N GLY A 431 -4.43 -8.17 21.70
CA GLY A 431 -3.01 -7.81 21.64
C GLY A 431 -2.09 -8.99 21.36
N ASP A 432 -2.64 -10.08 20.81
CA ASP A 432 -1.93 -11.33 20.49
C ASP A 432 -1.48 -11.40 19.02
N GLY A 433 -1.69 -10.32 18.27
CA GLY A 433 -1.38 -10.21 16.84
C GLY A 433 -2.46 -10.76 15.92
N GLN A 434 -3.54 -11.35 16.45
CA GLN A 434 -4.60 -11.95 15.63
C GLN A 434 -5.71 -10.95 15.26
N SER A 435 -5.69 -9.74 15.83
CA SER A 435 -6.68 -8.67 15.63
C SER A 435 -8.06 -8.99 16.20
N CYS A 436 -9.00 -8.05 16.06
CA CYS A 436 -10.39 -8.22 16.49
C CYS A 436 -11.10 -9.42 15.84
N PHE A 437 -12.19 -9.84 16.47
CA PHE A 437 -13.06 -10.95 16.07
C PHE A 437 -12.36 -12.31 15.95
N ASN A 438 -11.19 -12.50 16.58
CA ASN A 438 -10.52 -13.81 16.57
C ASN A 438 -11.38 -14.89 17.25
N ALA A 439 -11.96 -14.59 18.41
CA ALA A 439 -12.86 -15.52 19.12
C ALA A 439 -14.04 -15.97 18.25
N ARG A 440 -14.63 -15.04 17.49
CA ARG A 440 -15.65 -15.35 16.50
C ARG A 440 -15.14 -16.19 15.35
N ARG A 441 -13.99 -15.86 14.75
CA ARG A 441 -13.37 -16.65 13.67
C ARG A 441 -13.04 -18.08 14.13
N VAL A 442 -12.63 -18.27 15.39
CA VAL A 442 -12.45 -19.61 16.00
C VAL A 442 -13.78 -20.36 16.11
N SER A 443 -14.86 -19.67 16.47
CA SER A 443 -16.20 -20.27 16.53
C SER A 443 -16.71 -20.66 15.13
N GLN A 444 -16.44 -19.83 14.12
CA GLN A 444 -16.68 -20.15 12.71
C GLN A 444 -15.87 -21.38 12.27
N ALA A 445 -14.57 -21.43 12.59
CA ALA A 445 -13.70 -22.57 12.30
C ALA A 445 -14.21 -23.89 12.91
N LYS A 446 -14.69 -23.87 14.16
CA LYS A 446 -15.29 -25.07 14.80
C LYS A 446 -16.54 -25.55 14.05
N ALA A 447 -17.44 -24.64 13.69
CA ALA A 447 -18.64 -24.98 12.94
C ALA A 447 -18.31 -25.53 11.54
N ILE A 448 -17.26 -25.03 10.88
CA ILE A 448 -16.78 -25.59 9.61
C ILE A 448 -16.13 -26.96 9.79
N ALA A 449 -15.36 -27.17 10.85
CA ALA A 449 -14.78 -28.48 11.14
C ALA A 449 -15.86 -29.56 11.35
N GLU A 450 -16.91 -29.22 12.10
CA GLU A 450 -18.08 -30.10 12.30
C GLU A 450 -18.81 -30.39 10.99
N LEU A 451 -19.06 -29.35 10.18
CA LEU A 451 -19.69 -29.49 8.86
C LEU A 451 -18.85 -30.38 7.93
N ALA A 452 -17.54 -30.12 7.85
CA ALA A 452 -16.63 -30.88 7.00
C ALA A 452 -16.52 -32.36 7.43
N ALA A 453 -16.64 -32.67 8.73
CA ALA A 453 -16.65 -34.04 9.23
C ALA A 453 -17.89 -34.84 8.77
N GLY A 454 -19.00 -34.16 8.49
CA GLY A 454 -20.22 -34.75 7.92
C GLY A 454 -20.17 -34.96 6.41
N GLU A 455 -19.20 -34.36 5.73
CA GLU A 455 -19.10 -34.34 4.27
C GLU A 455 -18.11 -35.38 3.73
N LYS A 456 -18.44 -35.96 2.57
CA LYS A 456 -17.52 -36.88 1.89
C LYS A 456 -16.48 -36.07 1.12
N ASN A 457 -15.20 -36.33 1.37
CA ASN A 457 -14.08 -35.67 0.69
C ASN A 457 -14.22 -34.13 0.74
N PRO A 458 -14.26 -33.53 1.95
CA PRO A 458 -14.47 -32.09 2.10
C PRO A 458 -13.26 -31.31 1.59
N LEU A 459 -13.55 -30.20 0.94
CA LEU A 459 -12.63 -29.16 0.51
C LEU A 459 -13.14 -27.83 1.06
N VAL A 460 -12.54 -27.38 2.16
CA VAL A 460 -12.79 -26.06 2.74
C VAL A 460 -11.94 -25.05 1.99
N LEU A 461 -12.57 -24.05 1.38
CA LEU A 461 -11.86 -22.97 0.70
C LEU A 461 -12.51 -21.62 0.98
N GLY A 462 -11.73 -20.56 0.85
CA GLY A 462 -12.22 -19.18 0.92
C GLY A 462 -11.31 -18.26 1.71
N ASP A 463 -11.79 -17.02 1.87
CA ASP A 463 -11.15 -16.03 2.74
C ASP A 463 -11.56 -16.33 4.18
N LEU A 464 -10.63 -16.92 4.92
CA LEU A 464 -10.84 -17.27 6.32
C LEU A 464 -10.47 -16.13 7.27
N ASN A 465 -10.01 -14.98 6.72
CA ASN A 465 -9.61 -13.80 7.47
C ASN A 465 -8.67 -14.14 8.64
N ALA A 466 -7.82 -15.15 8.47
CA ALA A 466 -6.90 -15.61 9.49
C ALA A 466 -5.59 -16.08 8.85
N TYR A 467 -4.47 -15.63 9.40
CA TYR A 467 -3.15 -16.06 8.94
C TYR A 467 -2.85 -17.49 9.41
N THR A 468 -1.90 -18.16 8.76
CA THR A 468 -1.65 -19.61 8.88
C THR A 468 -1.40 -20.09 10.32
N ALA A 469 -0.75 -19.28 11.15
CA ALA A 469 -0.48 -19.63 12.55
C ALA A 469 -1.58 -19.17 13.53
N GLU A 470 -2.67 -18.59 13.04
CA GLU A 470 -3.77 -18.11 13.88
C GLU A 470 -4.71 -19.25 14.33
N ASP A 471 -5.40 -19.02 15.43
CA ASP A 471 -6.28 -19.99 16.09
C ASP A 471 -7.38 -20.58 15.18
N PRO A 472 -7.99 -19.84 14.24
CA PRO A 472 -8.98 -20.41 13.32
C PRO A 472 -8.37 -21.49 12.41
N ILE A 473 -7.16 -21.26 11.88
CA ILE A 473 -6.47 -22.22 11.01
C ILE A 473 -5.97 -23.43 11.82
N LYS A 474 -5.43 -23.19 13.03
CA LYS A 474 -5.09 -24.26 13.99
C LYS A 474 -6.30 -25.11 14.38
N THR A 475 -7.47 -24.50 14.52
CA THR A 475 -8.72 -25.21 14.81
C THR A 475 -9.11 -26.14 13.66
N LEU A 476 -9.07 -25.66 12.42
CA LEU A 476 -9.38 -26.46 11.24
C LEU A 476 -8.38 -27.60 11.05
N THR A 477 -7.09 -27.32 11.12
CA THR A 477 -6.04 -28.35 10.97
C THR A 477 -6.05 -29.36 12.12
N GLY A 478 -6.31 -28.92 13.35
CA GLY A 478 -6.49 -29.79 14.52
C GLY A 478 -7.68 -30.77 14.40
N SER A 479 -8.66 -30.48 13.54
CA SER A 479 -9.77 -31.39 13.22
C SER A 479 -9.40 -32.50 12.20
N GLY A 480 -8.18 -32.46 11.65
CA GLY A 480 -7.70 -33.42 10.65
C GLY A 480 -7.84 -32.96 9.19
N LEU A 481 -8.25 -31.71 8.96
CA LEU A 481 -8.12 -31.06 7.66
C LEU A 481 -6.64 -30.74 7.40
N VAL A 482 -6.25 -30.79 6.13
CA VAL A 482 -4.86 -30.58 5.72
C VAL A 482 -4.80 -29.35 4.81
N GLY A 483 -4.03 -28.34 5.19
CA GLY A 483 -3.75 -27.18 4.36
C GLY A 483 -2.96 -27.56 3.09
N GLN A 484 -3.37 -27.04 1.95
CA GLN A 484 -2.88 -27.48 0.63
C GLN A 484 -1.82 -26.55 0.07
N THR A 485 -1.93 -25.25 0.32
CA THR A 485 -0.88 -24.28 0.01
C THR A 485 0.37 -24.58 0.82
N GLU A 486 0.24 -25.06 2.05
CA GLU A 486 1.39 -25.47 2.88
C GLU A 486 2.12 -26.69 2.35
N ARG A 487 1.41 -27.57 1.62
CA ARG A 487 1.98 -28.77 0.98
C ARG A 487 2.68 -28.48 -0.33
N PHE A 488 2.18 -27.52 -1.11
CA PHE A 488 2.59 -27.35 -2.51
C PHE A 488 3.22 -26.00 -2.83
N VAL A 489 2.93 -24.95 -2.06
CA VAL A 489 3.44 -23.59 -2.27
C VAL A 489 4.61 -23.33 -1.33
N LYS A 490 5.70 -22.82 -1.89
CA LYS A 490 6.90 -22.46 -1.13
C LYS A 490 6.56 -21.35 -0.14
N PRO A 491 7.13 -21.35 1.08
CA PRO A 491 6.87 -20.29 2.06
C PRO A 491 7.03 -18.88 1.50
N ALA A 492 8.09 -18.60 0.73
CA ALA A 492 8.31 -17.26 0.16
C ALA A 492 7.24 -16.77 -0.84
N GLN A 493 6.35 -17.65 -1.32
CA GLN A 493 5.25 -17.36 -2.24
C GLN A 493 3.88 -17.62 -1.59
N ARG A 494 3.86 -17.92 -0.30
CA ARG A 494 2.64 -18.26 0.42
C ARG A 494 2.08 -17.01 1.08
N TYR A 495 1.36 -16.24 0.28
CA TYR A 495 0.60 -15.07 0.71
C TYR A 495 -0.51 -14.82 -0.30
N SER A 496 -1.64 -14.29 0.13
CA SER A 496 -2.73 -13.88 -0.76
C SER A 496 -3.14 -12.43 -0.58
N TYR A 497 -2.62 -11.77 0.46
CA TYR A 497 -2.98 -10.42 0.85
C TYR A 497 -1.77 -9.66 1.40
N VAL A 498 -1.78 -8.33 1.25
CA VAL A 498 -0.79 -7.43 1.87
C VAL A 498 -1.51 -6.38 2.69
N PHE A 499 -1.11 -6.24 3.96
CA PHE A 499 -1.64 -5.24 4.88
C PHE A 499 -0.51 -4.57 5.64
N ASP A 500 -0.49 -3.23 5.63
CA ASP A 500 0.57 -2.43 6.27
C ASP A 500 1.97 -2.89 5.82
N GLY A 501 2.10 -3.18 4.52
CA GLY A 501 3.33 -3.64 3.89
C GLY A 501 3.80 -5.02 4.32
N GLN A 502 2.95 -5.81 5.00
CA GLN A 502 3.25 -7.18 5.42
C GLN A 502 2.36 -8.16 4.68
N SER A 503 2.97 -9.13 4.02
CA SER A 503 2.27 -10.17 3.27
C SER A 503 1.84 -11.31 4.18
N GLY A 504 0.68 -11.89 3.90
CA GLY A 504 0.25 -13.13 4.54
C GLY A 504 -0.87 -13.85 3.80
N GLU A 505 -1.14 -15.09 4.18
CA GLU A 505 -2.19 -15.92 3.60
C GLU A 505 -3.53 -15.76 4.36
N LEU A 506 -4.53 -15.16 3.71
CA LEU A 506 -5.90 -15.11 4.21
C LEU A 506 -6.84 -16.06 3.46
N ASP A 507 -6.49 -16.40 2.22
CA ASP A 507 -7.25 -17.29 1.35
C ASP A 507 -6.68 -18.69 1.44
N HIS A 508 -7.42 -19.59 2.08
CA HIS A 508 -6.95 -20.93 2.38
C HIS A 508 -7.66 -21.99 1.54
N VAL A 509 -6.99 -23.12 1.33
CA VAL A 509 -7.60 -24.36 0.83
C VAL A 509 -7.18 -25.51 1.73
N LEU A 510 -8.14 -26.08 2.47
CA LEU A 510 -7.91 -27.22 3.36
C LEU A 510 -8.77 -28.41 2.91
N ALA A 511 -8.17 -29.60 2.81
CA ALA A 511 -8.86 -30.80 2.37
C ALA A 511 -8.89 -31.86 3.47
N GLY A 512 -9.99 -32.61 3.54
CA GLY A 512 -10.05 -33.84 4.32
C GLY A 512 -9.00 -34.84 3.84
N LYS A 513 -8.46 -35.65 4.75
CA LYS A 513 -7.30 -36.54 4.49
C LYS A 513 -7.40 -37.38 3.21
N ALA A 514 -8.57 -37.96 2.92
CA ALA A 514 -8.78 -38.77 1.72
C ALA A 514 -8.67 -37.94 0.42
N LEU A 515 -9.29 -36.76 0.38
CA LEU A 515 -9.18 -35.85 -0.76
C LEU A 515 -7.78 -35.24 -0.89
N SER A 516 -7.12 -34.94 0.24
CA SER A 516 -5.75 -34.45 0.29
C SER A 516 -4.77 -35.36 -0.49
N ASN A 517 -4.96 -36.67 -0.45
CA ASN A 517 -4.16 -37.63 -1.23
C ASN A 517 -4.41 -37.56 -2.75
N LYS A 518 -5.51 -36.95 -3.18
CA LYS A 518 -5.88 -36.76 -4.59
C LYS A 518 -5.54 -35.37 -5.12
N ILE A 519 -5.09 -34.46 -4.27
CA ILE A 519 -4.62 -33.13 -4.72
C ILE A 519 -3.24 -33.29 -5.35
N THR A 520 -3.11 -32.78 -6.57
CA THR A 520 -1.90 -32.92 -7.41
C THR A 520 -0.98 -31.70 -7.35
N GLY A 521 -1.49 -30.58 -6.85
CA GLY A 521 -0.76 -29.31 -6.73
C GLY A 521 -1.67 -28.19 -6.26
N ALA A 522 -1.05 -27.12 -5.76
CA ALA A 522 -1.68 -25.85 -5.45
C ALA A 522 -0.77 -24.69 -5.88
N THR A 523 -1.36 -23.56 -6.22
CA THR A 523 -0.66 -22.30 -6.49
C THR A 523 -1.50 -21.13 -6.01
N ILE A 524 -0.84 -20.05 -5.61
CA ILE A 524 -1.46 -18.74 -5.46
C ILE A 524 -1.03 -17.93 -6.67
N TRP A 525 -1.98 -17.32 -7.38
CA TRP A 525 -1.66 -16.54 -8.57
C TRP A 525 -1.55 -15.07 -8.18
N HIS A 526 -0.32 -14.59 -8.00
CA HIS A 526 -0.05 -13.22 -7.54
C HIS A 526 -0.35 -12.17 -8.61
N ILE A 527 -1.62 -11.87 -8.83
CA ILE A 527 -2.09 -10.86 -9.79
C ILE A 527 -2.66 -9.62 -9.10
N ASN A 528 -2.81 -9.64 -7.78
CA ASN A 528 -3.58 -8.66 -7.04
C ASN A 528 -2.77 -8.06 -5.89
N SER A 529 -2.32 -8.88 -4.93
CA SER A 529 -1.76 -8.39 -3.66
C SER A 529 -0.46 -7.60 -3.81
N ASP A 530 0.29 -7.88 -4.87
CA ASP A 530 1.55 -7.20 -5.18
C ASP A 530 1.37 -5.93 -6.03
N GLU A 531 0.18 -5.73 -6.60
CA GLU A 531 -0.11 -4.63 -7.53
C GLU A 531 -0.60 -3.38 -6.77
N PRO A 532 -0.13 -2.17 -7.14
CA PRO A 532 -0.60 -0.94 -6.52
C PRO A 532 -2.08 -0.64 -6.82
N THR A 533 -2.72 0.10 -5.92
CA THR A 533 -4.13 0.55 -6.02
C THR A 533 -4.42 1.39 -7.25
N LEU A 534 -3.42 2.08 -7.81
CA LEU A 534 -3.56 2.85 -9.06
C LEU A 534 -3.92 2.00 -10.29
N LEU A 535 -3.74 0.67 -10.23
CA LEU A 535 -4.12 -0.27 -11.30
C LEU A 535 -5.54 -0.80 -11.16
N ASP A 536 -6.24 -0.45 -10.07
CA ASP A 536 -7.58 -0.94 -9.74
C ASP A 536 -8.65 -0.37 -10.68
N TYR A 537 -9.90 -0.79 -10.50
CA TYR A 537 -11.02 -0.39 -11.36
C TYR A 537 -11.54 1.02 -11.07
N ASN A 538 -11.33 1.51 -9.84
CA ASN A 538 -11.79 2.82 -9.34
C ASN A 538 -11.30 3.98 -10.22
N THR A 539 -12.10 5.06 -10.29
CA THR A 539 -11.74 6.29 -11.02
C THR A 539 -11.32 7.42 -10.10
N GLU A 540 -11.77 7.38 -8.85
CA GLU A 540 -11.31 8.23 -7.77
C GLU A 540 -9.85 7.89 -7.41
N TYR A 541 -9.02 8.91 -7.26
CA TYR A 541 -7.59 8.81 -6.94
C TYR A 541 -6.74 8.02 -7.97
N ASN A 542 -7.36 7.55 -9.07
CA ASN A 542 -6.77 6.67 -10.07
C ASN A 542 -6.83 7.31 -11.46
N GLN A 543 -5.67 7.61 -12.03
CA GLN A 543 -5.62 8.23 -13.33
C GLN A 543 -5.99 7.24 -14.45
N PRO A 544 -6.79 7.63 -15.45
CA PRO A 544 -7.33 6.71 -16.47
C PRO A 544 -6.28 5.90 -17.24
N GLN A 545 -5.05 6.40 -17.42
CA GLN A 545 -4.00 5.68 -18.16
C GLN A 545 -3.49 4.41 -17.47
N PHE A 546 -3.74 4.25 -16.17
CA PHE A 546 -3.27 3.09 -15.41
C PHE A 546 -4.24 1.92 -15.47
N TYR A 547 -5.52 2.18 -15.77
CA TYR A 547 -6.51 1.12 -15.95
C TYR A 547 -6.19 0.28 -17.18
N LYS A 548 -6.23 -1.04 -16.99
CA LYS A 548 -6.24 -2.03 -18.06
C LYS A 548 -7.32 -3.08 -17.79
N PRO A 549 -8.06 -3.54 -18.81
CA PRO A 549 -9.06 -4.61 -18.70
C PRO A 549 -8.38 -6.00 -18.68
N ASP A 550 -7.34 -6.16 -17.88
CA ASP A 550 -6.60 -7.39 -17.67
C ASP A 550 -6.81 -7.93 -16.23
N GLN A 551 -6.16 -9.03 -15.88
CA GLN A 551 -6.35 -9.68 -14.58
C GLN A 551 -5.69 -8.96 -13.40
N PHE A 552 -4.77 -8.02 -13.66
CA PHE A 552 -3.95 -7.42 -12.61
C PHE A 552 -4.76 -6.42 -11.80
N ARG A 553 -4.62 -6.46 -10.47
CA ARG A 553 -5.41 -5.64 -9.53
C ARG A 553 -6.92 -5.73 -9.83
N SER A 554 -7.39 -6.95 -10.04
CA SER A 554 -8.83 -7.27 -10.14
C SER A 554 -9.50 -7.41 -8.77
N SER A 555 -8.69 -7.53 -7.73
CA SER A 555 -9.03 -7.64 -6.33
C SER A 555 -7.81 -7.18 -5.51
N ASP A 556 -7.94 -7.09 -4.20
CA ASP A 556 -6.86 -6.99 -3.23
C ASP A 556 -6.35 -8.36 -2.76
N HIS A 557 -7.09 -9.43 -3.07
CA HIS A 557 -6.74 -10.82 -2.77
C HIS A 557 -6.26 -11.60 -4.00
N ASP A 558 -5.18 -12.36 -3.86
CA ASP A 558 -4.74 -13.29 -4.91
C ASP A 558 -5.58 -14.59 -4.90
N PRO A 559 -6.02 -15.08 -6.07
CA PRO A 559 -6.75 -16.34 -6.13
C PRO A 559 -5.86 -17.55 -5.88
N VAL A 560 -6.41 -18.53 -5.17
CA VAL A 560 -5.78 -19.85 -4.96
C VAL A 560 -6.36 -20.84 -5.96
N LEU A 561 -5.51 -21.65 -6.60
CA LEU A 561 -5.90 -22.70 -7.53
C LEU A 561 -5.32 -24.03 -7.08
N ILE A 562 -6.12 -25.10 -7.14
CA ILE A 562 -5.68 -26.47 -6.88
C ILE A 562 -6.03 -27.42 -8.04
N GLY A 563 -5.25 -28.49 -8.15
CA GLY A 563 -5.50 -29.60 -9.07
C GLY A 563 -5.93 -30.85 -8.30
N LEU A 564 -6.92 -31.56 -8.82
CA LEU A 564 -7.46 -32.80 -8.29
C LEU A 564 -7.29 -33.91 -9.32
N SER A 565 -6.94 -35.12 -8.85
CA SER A 565 -6.99 -36.36 -9.62
C SER A 565 -8.13 -37.22 -9.11
N LEU A 566 -9.29 -37.11 -9.76
CA LEU A 566 -10.52 -37.82 -9.36
C LEU A 566 -10.74 -39.13 -10.13
N ARG A 567 -9.81 -39.51 -11.03
CA ARG A 567 -9.88 -40.73 -11.85
C ARG A 567 -9.97 -42.02 -11.04
#